data_AF-A0A1X2HRG2-F1
#
_entry.id   AF-A0A1X2HRG2-F1
#
_cell.length_a   1.000
_cell.length_b   1.000
_cell.length_c   1.000
_cell.angle_alpha   90.00
_cell.angle_beta   90.00
_cell.angle_gamma   90.00
#
_symmetry.space_group_name_H-M   'P 1'
#
loop_
_entity.id
_entity.type
_entity.pdbx_description
1 polymer ?
#
loop_
_entity_poly.entity_id
_entity_poly.type
_entity_poly.pdbx_seq_one_letter_code
_entity_poly.pdbx_strand_id
1 'polypeptide(L)'
;MPHTHKRTPFDKFAKMLVSELQTDERKALRDLVSDVRDLYEAFSAEYMADWRTKVAEEEKEQHKQERPKVVQKVEKACKEVGLEAVARYYPVESNYYDWPLQQRAFRLLAPSEAHMCKSVIMYIAPVNTQKLMHFARDLKERTISKKYYNFRLAPTEVSFELTGFEKGGVCPIGMDQPVPVILAESITKLDPPVLFIGAGHIDWKLALPVQDFIKATNCMITDLA
;
A
#
# COMPACT_ATOMS: atom_id res chain seq x y z
N MET A 1 34.35 -32.55 19.14
CA MET A 1 34.09 -32.78 17.71
C MET A 1 33.07 -31.75 17.25
N PRO A 2 33.20 -31.14 16.06
CA PRO A 2 32.19 -30.21 15.56
C PRO A 2 30.97 -30.99 15.07
N HIS A 3 29.78 -30.67 15.60
CA HIS A 3 28.53 -31.25 15.10
C HIS A 3 28.22 -30.70 13.71
N THR A 4 28.39 -31.53 12.69
CA THR A 4 27.95 -31.22 11.32
C THR A 4 26.43 -31.26 11.27
N HIS A 5 25.80 -30.09 11.38
CA HIS A 5 24.37 -29.94 11.15
C HIS A 5 24.06 -30.31 9.69
N LYS A 6 23.52 -31.51 9.47
CA LYS A 6 23.10 -31.96 8.15
C LYS A 6 21.92 -31.11 7.72
N ARG A 7 22.15 -30.22 6.74
CA ARG A 7 21.08 -29.45 6.09
C ARG A 7 20.00 -30.41 5.59
N THR A 8 18.77 -30.15 5.99
CA THR A 8 17.59 -30.88 5.55
C THR A 8 17.27 -30.53 4.09
N PRO A 9 16.50 -31.37 3.37
CA PRO A 9 15.98 -30.99 2.06
C PRO A 9 15.16 -29.68 2.09
N PHE A 10 14.47 -29.40 3.21
CA PHE A 10 13.69 -28.18 3.43
C PHE A 10 14.56 -26.91 3.48
N ASP A 11 15.78 -26.98 4.02
CA ASP A 11 16.73 -25.84 4.02
C ASP A 11 17.11 -25.39 2.60
N LYS A 12 16.89 -26.24 1.59
CA LYS A 12 17.13 -25.95 0.18
C LYS A 12 15.96 -25.18 -0.46
N PHE A 13 14.73 -25.37 0.02
CA PHE A 13 13.53 -24.65 -0.42
C PHE A 13 13.34 -23.32 0.30
N ALA A 14 13.83 -23.18 1.54
CA ALA A 14 13.74 -21.98 2.37
C ALA A 14 14.43 -20.71 1.81
N LYS A 15 15.02 -20.78 0.62
CA LYS A 15 15.71 -19.67 -0.06
C LYS A 15 15.41 -19.55 -1.55
N MET A 16 14.50 -20.36 -2.11
CA MET A 16 14.22 -20.28 -3.55
C MET A 16 13.42 -19.01 -3.86
N LEU A 17 14.07 -18.02 -4.46
CA LEU A 17 13.43 -16.78 -4.86
C LEU A 17 12.61 -17.00 -6.14
N VAL A 18 11.53 -16.23 -6.34
CA VAL A 18 10.72 -16.28 -7.58
C VAL A 18 11.56 -16.05 -8.85
N SER A 19 12.69 -15.33 -8.72
CA SER A 19 13.68 -15.11 -9.78
C SER A 19 14.46 -16.36 -10.20
N GLU A 20 14.52 -17.39 -9.34
CA GLU A 20 15.30 -18.62 -9.52
C GLU A 20 14.48 -19.75 -10.17
N LEU A 21 13.15 -19.58 -10.26
CA LEU A 21 12.23 -20.54 -10.87
C LEU A 21 12.49 -20.75 -12.37
N GLN A 22 12.24 -21.97 -12.86
CA GLN A 22 12.25 -22.31 -14.28
C GLN A 22 11.07 -21.66 -15.03
N THR A 23 11.08 -21.73 -16.37
CA THR A 23 10.11 -21.01 -17.22
C THR A 23 8.68 -21.56 -17.09
N ASP A 24 8.56 -22.88 -16.96
CA ASP A 24 7.34 -23.62 -16.69
C ASP A 24 6.83 -23.38 -15.26
N GLU A 25 7.71 -23.41 -14.26
CA GLU A 25 7.38 -23.03 -12.87
C GLU A 25 6.86 -21.59 -12.78
N ARG A 26 7.49 -20.64 -13.50
CA ARG A 26 7.00 -19.25 -13.65
C ARG A 26 5.71 -19.12 -14.46
N LYS A 27 5.37 -20.09 -15.30
CA LYS A 27 4.04 -20.14 -15.93
C LYS A 27 3.02 -20.62 -14.92
N ALA A 28 3.24 -21.76 -14.28
CA ALA A 28 2.35 -22.32 -13.27
C ALA A 28 2.06 -21.34 -12.12
N LEU A 29 3.07 -20.59 -11.65
CA LEU A 29 2.88 -19.53 -10.65
C LEU A 29 1.97 -18.40 -11.16
N ARG A 30 2.09 -17.97 -12.42
CA ARG A 30 1.22 -16.94 -13.01
C ARG A 30 -0.20 -17.43 -13.22
N ASP A 31 -0.36 -18.68 -13.65
CA ASP A 31 -1.67 -19.31 -13.81
C ASP A 31 -2.38 -19.36 -12.44
N LEU A 32 -1.71 -19.88 -11.40
CA LEU A 32 -2.22 -19.91 -10.01
C LEU A 32 -2.54 -18.51 -9.45
N VAL A 33 -1.74 -17.49 -9.77
CA VAL A 33 -2.01 -16.10 -9.38
C VAL A 33 -3.29 -15.57 -10.06
N SER A 34 -3.56 -15.96 -11.31
CA SER A 34 -4.83 -15.65 -11.96
C SER A 34 -5.99 -16.33 -11.25
N ASP A 35 -5.90 -17.64 -11.03
CA ASP A 35 -6.97 -18.42 -10.37
C ASP A 35 -7.32 -17.84 -8.98
N VAL A 36 -6.30 -17.42 -8.21
CA VAL A 36 -6.50 -16.77 -6.89
C VAL A 36 -7.18 -15.41 -7.03
N ARG A 37 -6.80 -14.58 -8.00
CA ARG A 37 -7.47 -13.30 -8.27
C ARG A 37 -8.93 -13.54 -8.66
N ASP A 38 -9.16 -14.47 -9.58
CA ASP A 38 -10.49 -14.76 -10.14
C ASP A 38 -11.44 -15.29 -9.05
N LEU A 39 -10.93 -16.00 -8.03
CA LEU A 39 -11.67 -16.33 -6.81
C LEU A 39 -12.02 -15.11 -5.96
N TYR A 40 -11.11 -14.15 -5.77
CA TYR A 40 -11.40 -12.93 -5.02
C TYR A 40 -12.45 -12.05 -5.72
N GLU A 41 -12.40 -11.96 -7.05
CA GLU A 41 -13.41 -11.27 -7.86
C GLU A 41 -14.77 -11.98 -7.73
N ALA A 42 -14.80 -13.32 -7.88
CA ALA A 42 -16.02 -14.11 -7.77
C ALA A 42 -16.70 -14.06 -6.39
N PHE A 43 -15.94 -13.88 -5.31
CA PHE A 43 -16.44 -13.77 -3.92
C PHE A 43 -16.27 -12.37 -3.32
N SER A 44 -16.20 -11.33 -4.17
CA SER A 44 -15.95 -9.95 -3.76
C SER A 44 -17.00 -9.42 -2.77
N ALA A 45 -18.28 -9.75 -2.98
CA ALA A 45 -19.37 -9.32 -2.11
C ALA A 45 -19.26 -9.94 -0.70
N GLU A 46 -18.99 -11.24 -0.63
CA GLU A 46 -18.79 -12.00 0.61
C GLU A 46 -17.54 -11.51 1.36
N TYR A 47 -16.44 -11.28 0.63
CA TYR A 47 -15.21 -10.71 1.17
C TYR A 47 -15.43 -9.34 1.82
N MET A 48 -16.21 -8.47 1.15
CA MET A 48 -16.54 -7.15 1.69
C MET A 48 -17.54 -7.20 2.85
N ALA A 49 -18.47 -8.16 2.86
CA ALA A 49 -19.38 -8.37 3.98
C ALA A 49 -18.63 -8.83 5.25
N ASP A 50 -17.65 -9.71 5.09
CA ASP A 50 -16.83 -10.25 6.18
C ASP A 50 -15.73 -9.28 6.69
N TRP A 51 -15.41 -8.24 5.91
CA TRP A 51 -14.32 -7.28 6.22
C TRP A 51 -14.40 -6.71 7.64
N ARG A 52 -15.58 -6.26 8.07
CA ARG A 52 -15.77 -5.66 9.42
C ARG A 52 -15.70 -6.67 10.55
N THR A 53 -16.11 -7.92 10.31
CA THR A 53 -15.93 -9.02 11.27
C THR A 53 -14.45 -9.23 11.54
N LYS A 54 -13.65 -9.31 10.46
CA LYS A 54 -12.19 -9.45 10.55
C LYS A 54 -11.49 -8.30 11.26
N VAL A 55 -11.92 -7.04 11.07
CA VAL A 55 -11.39 -5.90 11.85
C VAL A 55 -11.55 -6.16 13.35
N ALA A 56 -12.75 -6.53 13.80
CA ALA A 56 -13.05 -6.74 15.22
C ALA A 56 -12.41 -8.02 15.82
N GLU A 57 -12.00 -8.97 14.99
CA GLU A 57 -11.20 -10.14 15.39
C GLU A 57 -9.71 -9.79 15.47
N GLU A 58 -9.18 -9.11 14.46
CA GLU A 58 -7.79 -8.67 14.39
C GLU A 58 -7.44 -7.67 15.49
N GLU A 59 -8.33 -6.75 15.87
CA GLU A 59 -8.10 -5.84 17.00
C GLU A 59 -7.90 -6.58 18.32
N LYS A 60 -8.65 -7.66 18.58
CA LYS A 60 -8.53 -8.47 19.81
C LYS A 60 -7.21 -9.22 19.87
N GLU A 61 -6.75 -9.74 18.73
CA GLU A 61 -5.46 -10.43 18.64
C GLU A 61 -4.28 -9.45 18.70
N GLN A 62 -4.38 -8.31 18.00
CA GLN A 62 -3.29 -7.34 17.90
C GLN A 62 -3.11 -6.48 19.16
N HIS A 63 -4.09 -6.42 20.07
CA HIS A 63 -3.90 -5.81 21.39
C HIS A 63 -2.77 -6.47 22.22
N LYS A 64 -2.29 -7.65 21.80
CA LYS A 64 -1.16 -8.36 22.40
C LYS A 64 0.22 -7.86 21.91
N GLN A 65 0.27 -7.03 20.86
CA GLN A 65 1.51 -6.54 20.25
C GLN A 65 1.60 -5.01 20.36
N GLU A 66 2.66 -4.50 20.96
CA GLU A 66 2.93 -3.05 21.00
C GLU A 66 3.26 -2.54 19.58
N ARG A 67 2.40 -1.64 19.07
CA ARG A 67 2.58 -1.01 17.76
C ARG A 67 3.51 0.20 17.88
N PRO A 68 4.46 0.45 16.95
CA PRO A 68 5.35 1.61 17.02
C PRO A 68 4.58 2.95 17.07
N LYS A 69 5.14 3.97 17.73
CA LYS A 69 4.49 5.30 17.90
C LYS A 69 4.04 5.95 16.58
N VAL A 70 4.77 5.73 15.49
CA VAL A 70 4.41 6.22 14.14
C VAL A 70 3.20 5.50 13.53
N VAL A 71 2.93 4.26 13.94
CA VAL A 71 1.72 3.50 13.55
C VAL A 71 0.53 3.95 14.41
N GLN A 72 0.74 4.15 15.72
CA GLN A 72 -0.25 4.74 16.63
C GLN A 72 -0.70 6.15 16.17
N LYS A 73 0.20 6.93 15.56
CA LYS A 73 -0.12 8.21 14.90
C LYS A 73 -1.12 8.02 13.76
N VAL A 74 -0.89 7.01 12.90
CA VAL A 74 -1.80 6.67 11.78
C VAL A 74 -3.14 6.16 12.29
N GLU A 75 -3.18 5.37 13.36
CA GLU A 75 -4.41 4.91 14.02
C GLU A 75 -5.26 6.05 14.55
N LYS A 76 -4.63 6.97 15.31
CA LYS A 76 -5.30 8.17 15.81
C LYS A 76 -5.88 9.00 14.67
N ALA A 77 -5.11 9.21 13.61
CA ALA A 77 -5.58 9.93 12.43
C ALA A 77 -6.72 9.19 11.70
N CYS A 78 -6.64 7.85 11.55
CA CYS A 78 -7.72 7.03 10.99
C CYS A 78 -9.01 7.14 11.82
N LYS A 79 -8.91 7.14 13.15
CA LYS A 79 -10.04 7.36 14.07
C LYS A 79 -10.64 8.76 13.90
N GLU A 80 -9.81 9.80 13.80
CA GLU A 80 -10.23 11.19 13.59
C GLU A 80 -10.99 11.38 12.26
N VAL A 81 -10.67 10.61 11.22
CA VAL A 81 -11.39 10.62 9.92
C VAL A 81 -12.43 9.50 9.75
N GLY A 82 -12.79 8.80 10.84
CA GLY A 82 -13.89 7.81 10.85
C GLY A 82 -13.59 6.43 10.23
N LEU A 83 -12.31 6.09 10.04
CA LEU A 83 -11.86 4.82 9.44
C LEU A 83 -11.62 3.68 10.45
N GLU A 84 -11.70 3.95 11.76
CA GLU A 84 -11.42 2.96 12.83
C GLU A 84 -12.10 1.60 12.60
N ALA A 85 -13.41 1.59 12.31
CA ALA A 85 -14.19 0.37 12.12
C ALA A 85 -13.95 -0.37 10.78
N VAL A 86 -13.02 0.09 9.94
CA VAL A 86 -12.66 -0.54 8.65
C VAL A 86 -11.15 -0.65 8.42
N ALA A 87 -10.32 -0.12 9.31
CA ALA A 87 -8.87 -0.11 9.19
C ALA A 87 -8.25 -1.42 9.69
N ARG A 88 -7.55 -2.15 8.81
CA ARG A 88 -6.85 -3.39 9.16
C ARG A 88 -5.34 -3.15 9.12
N TYR A 89 -4.65 -3.42 10.22
CA TYR A 89 -3.21 -3.21 10.37
C TYR A 89 -2.47 -4.53 10.29
N TYR A 90 -1.35 -4.58 9.58
CA TYR A 90 -0.57 -5.79 9.39
C TYR A 90 0.91 -5.52 9.71
N PRO A 91 1.48 -6.16 10.74
CA PRO A 91 2.93 -6.25 10.88
C PRO A 91 3.47 -7.17 9.78
N VAL A 92 4.57 -6.77 9.16
CA VAL A 92 5.33 -7.55 8.18
C VAL A 92 6.79 -7.71 8.61
N GLU A 93 7.50 -8.60 7.94
CA GLU A 93 8.88 -8.94 8.24
C GLU A 93 9.83 -7.81 7.83
N SER A 94 10.96 -7.63 8.54
CA SER A 94 11.90 -6.54 8.26
C SER A 94 12.57 -6.61 6.87
N ASN A 95 12.57 -7.78 6.24
CA ASN A 95 13.03 -7.98 4.86
C ASN A 95 11.88 -7.98 3.83
N TYR A 96 10.67 -7.59 4.21
CA TYR A 96 9.48 -7.63 3.34
C TYR A 96 9.65 -6.90 2.00
N TYR A 97 10.42 -5.81 1.95
CA TYR A 97 10.65 -5.05 0.71
C TYR A 97 11.67 -5.69 -0.24
N ASP A 98 12.48 -6.63 0.25
CA ASP A 98 13.40 -7.42 -0.57
C ASP A 98 12.64 -8.49 -1.38
N TRP A 99 11.39 -8.78 -1.01
CA TRP A 99 10.58 -9.82 -1.64
C TRP A 99 9.94 -9.33 -2.95
N PRO A 100 9.67 -10.23 -3.91
CA PRO A 100 8.80 -9.97 -5.06
C PRO A 100 7.43 -9.40 -4.64
N LEU A 101 6.82 -8.56 -5.49
CA LEU A 101 5.55 -7.90 -5.18
C LEU A 101 4.41 -8.90 -4.94
N GLN A 102 4.35 -9.98 -5.71
CA GLN A 102 3.40 -11.08 -5.51
C GLN A 102 3.52 -11.74 -4.13
N GLN A 103 4.74 -11.98 -3.65
CA GLN A 103 4.98 -12.54 -2.32
C GLN A 103 4.54 -11.58 -1.22
N ARG A 104 4.75 -10.27 -1.42
CA ARG A 104 4.25 -9.20 -0.55
C ARG A 104 2.72 -9.12 -0.51
N ALA A 105 2.05 -9.35 -1.63
CA ALA A 105 0.60 -9.41 -1.71
C ALA A 105 0.05 -10.64 -0.96
N PHE A 106 0.60 -11.83 -1.22
CA PHE A 106 0.22 -13.05 -0.50
C PHE A 106 0.43 -12.94 1.02
N ARG A 107 1.51 -12.31 1.48
CA ARG A 107 1.77 -12.09 2.91
C ARG A 107 0.71 -11.23 3.62
N LEU A 108 0.00 -10.38 2.88
CA LEU A 108 -1.11 -9.57 3.40
C LEU A 108 -2.49 -10.17 3.13
N LEU A 109 -2.57 -11.33 2.46
CA LEU A 109 -3.80 -11.85 1.87
C LEU A 109 -4.49 -10.81 0.96
N ALA A 110 -3.69 -10.01 0.24
CA ALA A 110 -4.18 -9.06 -0.74
C ALA A 110 -4.64 -9.81 -2.01
N PRO A 111 -5.76 -9.42 -2.65
CA PRO A 111 -6.31 -10.16 -3.78
C PRO A 111 -5.39 -10.30 -4.99
N SER A 112 -4.58 -9.27 -5.27
CA SER A 112 -3.58 -9.26 -6.34
C SER A 112 -2.51 -8.18 -6.11
N GLU A 113 -1.45 -8.18 -6.92
CA GLU A 113 -0.45 -7.09 -6.91
C GLU A 113 -1.08 -5.71 -7.16
N ALA A 114 -2.20 -5.61 -7.88
CA ALA A 114 -2.87 -4.33 -8.17
C ALA A 114 -3.41 -3.65 -6.90
N HIS A 115 -3.69 -4.41 -5.85
CA HIS A 115 -4.17 -3.91 -4.56
C HIS A 115 -3.03 -3.32 -3.70
N MET A 116 -1.76 -3.58 -4.07
CA MET A 116 -0.56 -3.15 -3.36
C MET A 116 -0.18 -1.71 -3.75
N CYS A 117 -0.74 -0.74 -3.04
CA CYS A 117 -0.56 0.68 -3.32
C CYS A 117 0.71 1.26 -2.67
N LYS A 118 1.34 2.23 -3.36
CA LYS A 118 2.51 2.95 -2.88
C LYS A 118 2.26 4.45 -2.86
N SER A 119 2.30 5.04 -1.67
CA SER A 119 2.35 6.49 -1.47
C SER A 119 3.67 7.05 -2.00
N VAL A 120 3.61 8.12 -2.79
CA VAL A 120 4.78 8.90 -3.22
C VAL A 120 4.49 10.38 -3.03
N ILE A 121 5.45 11.10 -2.43
CA ILE A 121 5.34 12.55 -2.26
C ILE A 121 5.98 13.23 -3.46
N MET A 122 5.24 14.13 -4.10
CA MET A 122 5.71 14.92 -5.23
C MET A 122 5.89 16.37 -4.78
N TYR A 123 7.00 16.98 -5.15
CA TYR A 123 7.30 18.40 -4.89
C TYR A 123 7.47 19.17 -6.21
N ILE A 124 7.29 20.48 -6.16
CA ILE A 124 7.46 21.36 -7.32
C ILE A 124 8.94 21.77 -7.41
N ALA A 125 9.58 21.41 -8.51
CA ALA A 125 10.89 21.90 -8.92
C ALA A 125 10.85 22.26 -10.41
N PRO A 126 11.59 23.26 -10.90
CA PRO A 126 11.54 23.62 -12.33
C PRO A 126 11.86 22.43 -13.28
N VAL A 127 11.11 22.33 -14.40
CA VAL A 127 11.19 21.31 -15.49
C VAL A 127 10.76 19.88 -15.07
N ASN A 128 9.89 19.11 -15.75
CA ASN A 128 8.89 19.35 -16.82
C ASN A 128 7.89 18.16 -16.87
N THR A 129 6.59 18.31 -16.53
CA THR A 129 5.62 17.18 -16.49
C THR A 129 4.19 17.53 -16.91
N GLN A 130 3.72 17.00 -18.05
CA GLN A 130 2.49 17.49 -18.72
C GLN A 130 1.15 16.97 -18.16
N LYS A 131 0.98 15.67 -17.86
CA LYS A 131 -0.32 15.12 -17.42
C LYS A 131 -0.77 15.67 -16.06
N LEU A 132 0.10 15.57 -15.04
CA LEU A 132 -0.17 16.12 -13.69
C LEU A 132 -0.38 17.65 -13.72
N MET A 133 0.29 18.37 -14.63
CA MET A 133 0.05 19.80 -14.87
C MET A 133 -1.38 20.08 -15.32
N HIS A 134 -1.94 19.29 -16.25
CA HIS A 134 -3.29 19.57 -16.76
C HIS A 134 -4.33 19.48 -15.63
N PHE A 135 -4.28 18.41 -14.83
CA PHE A 135 -5.15 18.25 -13.67
C PHE A 135 -4.98 19.41 -12.65
N ALA A 136 -3.75 19.69 -12.23
CA ALA A 136 -3.49 20.74 -11.25
C ALA A 136 -3.73 22.18 -11.76
N ARG A 137 -3.87 22.39 -13.07
CA ARG A 137 -4.31 23.66 -13.67
C ARG A 137 -5.81 23.85 -13.61
N ASP A 138 -6.58 22.79 -13.77
CA ASP A 138 -8.04 22.88 -13.77
C ASP A 138 -8.59 23.13 -12.35
N LEU A 139 -7.89 22.68 -11.30
CA LEU A 139 -8.15 23.04 -9.88
C LEU A 139 -8.03 24.54 -9.53
N LYS A 140 -7.44 25.36 -10.42
CA LYS A 140 -7.19 26.79 -10.21
C LYS A 140 -7.64 27.62 -11.42
N GLU A 141 -8.64 27.16 -12.16
CA GLU A 141 -9.20 27.85 -13.34
C GLU A 141 -8.12 28.27 -14.37
N ARG A 142 -7.03 27.51 -14.45
CA ARG A 142 -5.87 27.74 -15.35
C ARG A 142 -5.12 29.06 -15.13
N THR A 143 -5.43 29.81 -14.06
CA THR A 143 -4.83 31.10 -13.69
C THR A 143 -3.32 31.04 -13.47
N ILE A 144 -2.79 29.88 -13.06
CA ILE A 144 -1.36 29.67 -12.84
C ILE A 144 -0.68 29.19 -14.14
N SER A 145 0.48 29.79 -14.43
CA SER A 145 1.29 29.49 -15.62
C SER A 145 1.87 28.07 -15.61
N LYS A 146 1.96 27.44 -16.80
CA LYS A 146 2.50 26.08 -17.01
C LYS A 146 3.86 25.83 -16.33
N LYS A 147 4.69 26.87 -16.17
CA LYS A 147 6.03 26.77 -15.55
C LYS A 147 6.06 26.27 -14.10
N TYR A 148 4.94 26.35 -13.38
CA TYR A 148 4.84 25.97 -11.96
C TYR A 148 4.43 24.52 -11.71
N TYR A 149 4.14 23.74 -12.75
CA TYR A 149 3.50 22.42 -12.62
C TYR A 149 4.45 21.25 -12.87
N ASN A 150 5.69 21.44 -12.47
CA ASN A 150 6.79 20.53 -12.75
C ASN A 150 7.04 19.67 -11.52
N PHE A 151 6.22 18.63 -11.39
CA PHE A 151 6.27 17.70 -10.26
C PHE A 151 7.43 16.72 -10.42
N ARG A 152 8.23 16.58 -9.36
CA ARG A 152 9.28 15.56 -9.19
C ARG A 152 9.05 14.77 -7.90
N LEU A 153 9.60 13.57 -7.82
CA LEU A 153 9.60 12.79 -6.57
C LEU A 153 10.41 13.55 -5.50
N ALA A 154 9.82 13.76 -4.33
CA ALA A 154 10.49 14.44 -3.22
C ALA A 154 11.73 13.65 -2.74
N PRO A 155 12.84 14.33 -2.40
CA PRO A 155 13.91 13.74 -1.60
C PRO A 155 13.35 13.12 -0.31
N THR A 156 14.05 12.13 0.25
CA THR A 156 13.57 11.38 1.42
C THR A 156 13.34 12.31 2.62
N GLU A 157 14.21 13.31 2.75
CA GLU A 157 14.25 14.31 3.81
C GLU A 157 13.02 15.22 3.72
N VAL A 158 12.74 15.77 2.52
CA VAL A 158 11.54 16.59 2.24
C VAL A 158 10.26 15.77 2.38
N SER A 159 10.27 14.49 1.97
CA SER A 159 9.15 13.59 2.19
C SER A 159 8.90 13.35 3.69
N PHE A 160 9.95 13.25 4.49
CA PHE A 160 9.84 13.09 5.94
C PHE A 160 9.32 14.38 6.60
N GLU A 161 9.87 15.56 6.26
CA GLU A 161 9.40 16.85 6.78
C GLU A 161 7.91 17.13 6.49
N LEU A 162 7.41 16.70 5.34
CA LEU A 162 6.01 16.89 4.96
C LEU A 162 5.05 15.86 5.59
N THR A 163 5.51 14.65 5.89
CA THR A 163 4.62 13.53 6.26
C THR A 163 4.83 13.01 7.69
N GLY A 164 6.00 13.20 8.27
CA GLY A 164 6.41 12.53 9.51
C GLY A 164 6.63 11.03 9.37
N PHE A 165 6.80 10.52 8.14
CA PHE A 165 6.94 9.10 7.84
C PHE A 165 8.19 8.81 7.00
N GLU A 166 8.90 7.75 7.36
CA GLU A 166 10.09 7.31 6.64
C GLU A 166 9.75 6.59 5.32
N LYS A 167 10.75 6.51 4.44
CA LYS A 167 10.66 5.83 3.14
C LYS A 167 10.21 4.38 3.32
N GLY A 168 9.15 4.00 2.60
CA GLY A 168 8.51 2.67 2.69
C GLY A 168 7.31 2.64 3.63
N GLY A 169 7.34 3.43 4.71
CA GLY A 169 6.24 3.55 5.67
C GLY A 169 5.18 4.60 5.32
N VAL A 170 5.48 5.57 4.43
CA VAL A 170 4.63 6.73 4.12
C VAL A 170 3.14 6.41 3.98
N CYS A 171 2.35 6.93 4.91
CA CYS A 171 0.89 6.89 4.89
C CYS A 171 0.33 8.24 4.39
N PRO A 172 -0.70 8.26 3.51
CA PRO A 172 -1.42 9.48 3.14
C PRO A 172 -2.40 9.98 4.22
N ILE A 173 -2.49 9.29 5.36
CA ILE A 173 -3.32 9.64 6.52
C ILE A 173 -2.38 9.91 7.70
N GLY A 174 -2.64 10.97 8.48
CA GLY A 174 -1.80 11.35 9.63
C GLY A 174 -0.46 12.02 9.25
N MET A 175 -0.40 12.68 8.08
CA MET A 175 0.76 13.48 7.67
C MET A 175 0.93 14.73 8.56
N ASP A 176 2.17 15.17 8.80
CA ASP A 176 2.45 16.39 9.58
C ASP A 176 2.04 17.68 8.88
N GLN A 177 2.00 17.68 7.54
CA GLN A 177 1.47 18.75 6.72
C GLN A 177 0.27 18.27 5.90
N PRO A 178 -0.71 19.14 5.58
CA PRO A 178 -1.88 18.79 4.77
C PRO A 178 -1.51 18.70 3.27
N VAL A 179 -0.72 17.68 2.91
CA VAL A 179 -0.33 17.40 1.52
C VAL A 179 -1.56 16.87 0.75
N PRO A 180 -1.96 17.48 -0.37
CA PRO A 180 -3.10 16.99 -1.16
C PRO A 180 -2.86 15.57 -1.71
N VAL A 181 -3.81 14.67 -1.46
CA VAL A 181 -3.73 13.27 -1.91
C VAL A 181 -4.33 13.14 -3.32
N ILE A 182 -3.59 12.50 -4.22
CA ILE A 182 -4.06 12.07 -5.54
C ILE A 182 -4.12 10.54 -5.55
N LEU A 183 -5.27 9.99 -5.91
CA LEU A 183 -5.52 8.56 -6.10
C LEU A 183 -5.57 8.23 -7.60
N ALA A 184 -4.87 7.16 -7.99
CA ALA A 184 -4.93 6.66 -9.37
C ALA A 184 -6.34 6.10 -9.68
N GLU A 185 -6.90 6.42 -10.84
CA GLU A 185 -8.22 5.93 -11.24
C GLU A 185 -8.30 4.39 -11.32
N SER A 186 -7.18 3.70 -11.57
CA SER A 186 -7.13 2.23 -11.51
C SER A 186 -7.48 1.67 -10.12
N ILE A 187 -7.22 2.42 -9.03
CA ILE A 187 -7.52 1.97 -7.66
C ILE A 187 -9.03 2.00 -7.39
N THR A 188 -9.79 2.85 -8.09
CA THR A 188 -11.28 2.89 -7.96
C THR A 188 -11.97 1.72 -8.67
N LYS A 189 -11.22 0.95 -9.47
CA LYS A 189 -11.66 -0.19 -10.29
C LYS A 189 -11.15 -1.53 -9.76
N LEU A 190 -10.57 -1.55 -8.55
CA LEU A 190 -10.15 -2.80 -7.89
C LEU A 190 -11.37 -3.61 -7.47
N ASP A 191 -11.25 -4.93 -7.61
CA ASP A 191 -12.23 -5.90 -7.15
C ASP A 191 -11.51 -7.06 -6.43
N PRO A 192 -11.84 -7.34 -5.16
CA PRO A 192 -12.69 -6.55 -4.26
C PRO A 192 -12.13 -5.13 -4.00
N PRO A 193 -12.98 -4.13 -3.73
CA PRO A 193 -12.60 -2.72 -3.67
C PRO A 193 -11.87 -2.34 -2.37
N VAL A 194 -10.66 -2.87 -2.18
CA VAL A 194 -9.75 -2.60 -1.06
C VAL A 194 -8.36 -2.18 -1.55
N LEU A 195 -7.61 -1.46 -0.72
CA LEU A 195 -6.24 -1.02 -1.02
C LEU A 195 -5.33 -1.25 0.18
N PHE A 196 -4.06 -1.60 -0.08
CA PHE A 196 -3.03 -1.83 0.93
C PHE A 196 -1.93 -0.77 0.79
N ILE A 197 -1.69 0.01 1.85
CA ILE A 197 -0.76 1.16 1.89
C ILE A 197 0.21 1.04 3.08
N GLY A 198 1.21 1.94 3.16
CA GLY A 198 2.06 2.07 4.34
C GLY A 198 1.29 2.58 5.56
N ALA A 199 1.60 2.08 6.75
CA ALA A 199 0.96 2.47 8.01
C ALA A 199 1.88 3.32 8.91
N GLY A 200 2.72 4.17 8.32
CA GLY A 200 3.63 5.07 9.03
C GLY A 200 4.97 4.45 9.43
N HIS A 201 5.10 3.12 9.39
CA HIS A 201 6.34 2.38 9.60
C HIS A 201 6.64 1.47 8.40
N ILE A 202 7.92 1.20 8.11
CA ILE A 202 8.32 0.33 7.01
C ILE A 202 7.70 -1.07 7.16
N ASP A 203 7.83 -1.66 8.34
CA ASP A 203 7.31 -3.00 8.69
C ASP A 203 5.81 -3.05 9.02
N TRP A 204 5.02 -2.02 8.67
CA TRP A 204 3.57 -2.02 8.91
C TRP A 204 2.77 -1.57 7.69
N LYS A 205 1.66 -2.28 7.46
CA LYS A 205 0.71 -2.03 6.38
C LYS A 205 -0.68 -1.75 6.91
N LEU A 206 -1.40 -0.88 6.22
CA LEU A 206 -2.77 -0.51 6.49
C LEU A 206 -3.59 -0.90 5.26
N ALA A 207 -4.66 -1.68 5.47
CA ALA A 207 -5.63 -1.99 4.44
C ALA A 207 -6.97 -1.33 4.75
N LEU A 208 -7.61 -0.80 3.70
CA LEU A 208 -8.85 -0.05 3.77
C LEU A 208 -9.74 -0.35 2.56
N PRO A 209 -11.07 -0.32 2.70
CA PRO A 209 -11.98 -0.21 1.56
C PRO A 209 -11.73 1.09 0.79
N VAL A 210 -11.68 1.01 -0.54
CA VAL A 210 -11.37 2.15 -1.43
C VAL A 210 -12.35 3.30 -1.23
N GLN A 211 -13.65 2.99 -1.08
CA GLN A 211 -14.69 4.00 -0.93
C GLN A 211 -14.64 4.73 0.42
N ASP A 212 -14.25 4.04 1.49
CA ASP A 212 -14.08 4.68 2.80
C ASP A 212 -12.81 5.54 2.82
N PHE A 213 -11.71 5.06 2.20
CA PHE A 213 -10.50 5.86 1.99
C PHE A 213 -10.77 7.15 1.21
N ILE A 214 -11.51 7.10 0.10
CA ILE A 214 -11.86 8.27 -0.72
C ILE A 214 -12.65 9.29 0.11
N LYS A 215 -13.69 8.85 0.84
CA LYS A 215 -14.51 9.73 1.69
C LYS A 215 -13.69 10.39 2.81
N ALA A 216 -12.85 9.60 3.49
CA ALA A 216 -12.07 10.07 4.63
C ALA A 216 -10.93 11.03 4.25
N THR A 217 -10.33 10.84 3.08
CA THR A 217 -9.22 11.69 2.59
C THR A 217 -9.66 12.85 1.72
N ASN A 218 -10.89 12.82 1.17
CA ASN A 218 -11.36 13.72 0.12
C ASN A 218 -10.34 13.82 -1.04
N CYS A 219 -9.71 12.69 -1.38
CA CYS A 219 -8.63 12.65 -2.36
C CYS A 219 -9.11 12.93 -3.78
N MET A 220 -8.20 13.46 -4.58
CA MET A 220 -8.43 13.76 -5.99
C MET A 220 -8.19 12.51 -6.83
N ILE A 221 -9.14 12.15 -7.70
CA ILE A 221 -9.03 10.97 -8.56
C ILE A 221 -8.64 11.43 -9.97
N THR A 222 -7.62 10.80 -10.56
CA THR A 222 -7.24 11.03 -11.97
C THR A 222 -6.60 9.78 -12.54
N ASP A 223 -6.69 9.60 -13.87
CA ASP A 223 -5.82 8.66 -14.57
C ASP A 223 -4.37 9.12 -14.46
N LEU A 224 -3.47 8.16 -14.23
CA LEU A 224 -2.03 8.32 -14.06
C LEU A 224 -1.21 7.41 -15.00
N ALA A 225 -1.87 6.61 -15.85
CA ALA A 225 -1.24 5.99 -17.02
C ALA A 225 -0.95 7.05 -18.09
#